data_AF-A0A838KGF6-F1
#
_entry.id   AF-A0A838KGF6-F1
#
_cell.length_a   1.000
_cell.length_b   1.000
_cell.length_c   1.000
_cell.angle_alpha   90.00
_cell.angle_beta   90.00
_cell.angle_gamma   90.00
#
_symmetry.space_group_name_H-M   'P 1'
#
loop_
_entity.id
_entity.type
_entity.pdbx_description
1 polymer ?
#
loop_
_entity_poly.entity_id
_entity_poly.type
_entity_poly.pdbx_seq_one_letter_code
_entity_poly.pdbx_strand_id
1 'polypeptide(L)'
;MSIGSLRCVVINVTDLKVAYDFWSAVTGLEIIGSEQGWHGWLGYLGSKDPWKHEIILQQVGASPVEAGLPGPTGTNAVHVDITPEDGVDKAIEQIVQIGGTVKKPPSLYPRPRSRGDEPPVIDWAVMQDPFGNEFCLVDALTEDQSRAAMAADATTDHEFRSAAGVTR
;
A
#
# COMPACT_ATOMS: atom_id res chain seq x y z
N MET A 1 -13.66 11.46 22.81
CA MET A 1 -14.00 10.02 22.86
C MET A 1 -14.36 9.57 21.45
N SER A 2 -13.83 8.44 20.98
CA SER A 2 -14.20 7.88 19.67
C SER A 2 -15.53 7.14 19.75
N ILE A 3 -16.21 6.99 18.62
CA ILE A 3 -17.45 6.19 18.49
C ILE A 3 -17.12 4.69 18.40
N GLY A 4 -15.94 4.33 17.91
CA GLY A 4 -15.49 2.95 17.78
C GLY A 4 -14.03 2.86 17.36
N SER A 5 -13.60 1.63 17.05
CA SER A 5 -12.26 1.30 16.54
C SER A 5 -12.38 0.72 15.14
N LEU A 6 -11.41 1.04 14.27
CA LEU A 6 -11.31 0.41 12.95
C LEU A 6 -11.19 -1.11 13.12
N ARG A 7 -12.01 -1.86 12.38
CA ARG A 7 -12.01 -3.33 12.44
C ARG A 7 -11.09 -3.92 11.36
N CYS A 8 -11.39 -3.62 10.11
CA CYS A 8 -10.70 -4.15 8.94
C CYS A 8 -10.95 -3.24 7.73
N VAL A 9 -10.20 -3.46 6.67
CA VAL A 9 -10.46 -2.88 5.34
C VAL A 9 -11.00 -3.95 4.40
N VAL A 10 -11.80 -3.54 3.42
CA VAL A 10 -12.34 -4.42 2.37
C VAL A 10 -11.75 -4.00 1.03
N ILE A 11 -11.23 -4.97 0.29
CA ILE A 11 -10.60 -4.76 -1.02
C ILE A 11 -11.36 -5.56 -2.05
N ASN A 12 -11.84 -4.88 -3.09
CA ASN A 12 -12.58 -5.50 -4.17
C ASN A 12 -11.62 -6.21 -5.11
N VAL A 13 -11.91 -7.48 -5.43
CA VAL A 13 -11.07 -8.33 -6.28
C VAL A 13 -11.95 -9.15 -7.21
N THR A 14 -11.37 -9.68 -8.29
CA THR A 14 -12.07 -10.59 -9.22
C THR A 14 -11.65 -12.04 -9.07
N ASP A 15 -10.52 -12.31 -8.43
CA ASP A 15 -9.98 -13.65 -8.20
C ASP A 15 -9.42 -13.76 -6.77
N LEU A 16 -10.03 -14.59 -5.92
CA LEU A 16 -9.62 -14.73 -4.53
C LEU A 16 -8.24 -15.37 -4.39
N LYS A 17 -7.87 -16.31 -5.29
CA LYS A 17 -6.58 -16.98 -5.20
C LYS A 17 -5.46 -15.99 -5.48
N VAL A 18 -5.57 -15.23 -6.57
CA VAL A 18 -4.60 -14.19 -6.93
C VAL A 18 -4.54 -13.12 -5.83
N ALA A 19 -5.70 -12.72 -5.29
CA ALA A 19 -5.76 -11.75 -4.21
C ALA A 19 -5.10 -12.25 -2.91
N TYR A 20 -5.29 -13.52 -2.56
CA TYR A 20 -4.65 -14.12 -1.40
C TYR A 20 -3.14 -14.16 -1.53
N ASP A 21 -2.63 -14.67 -2.66
CA ASP A 21 -1.20 -14.76 -2.93
C ASP A 21 -0.57 -13.36 -2.87
N PHE A 22 -1.22 -12.35 -3.48
CA PHE A 22 -0.71 -10.99 -3.51
C PHE A 22 -0.75 -10.31 -2.14
N TRP A 23 -1.94 -10.20 -1.52
CA TRP A 23 -2.11 -9.40 -0.31
C TRP A 23 -1.46 -10.02 0.92
N SER A 24 -1.36 -11.36 1.00
CA SER A 24 -0.59 -12.00 2.07
C SER A 24 0.91 -11.69 1.95
N ALA A 25 1.46 -11.68 0.73
CA ALA A 25 2.86 -11.34 0.50
C ALA A 25 3.17 -9.86 0.78
N VAL A 26 2.28 -8.94 0.39
CA VAL A 26 2.46 -7.49 0.63
C VAL A 26 2.39 -7.12 2.11
N THR A 27 1.51 -7.78 2.86
CA THR A 27 1.18 -7.36 4.24
C THR A 27 1.76 -8.26 5.32
N GLY A 28 2.25 -9.44 4.95
CA GLY A 28 2.65 -10.49 5.89
C GLY A 28 1.48 -11.15 6.63
N LEU A 29 0.22 -10.76 6.35
CA LEU A 29 -0.95 -11.32 7.01
C LEU A 29 -1.20 -12.77 6.57
N GLU A 30 -1.59 -13.62 7.52
CA GLU A 30 -1.94 -15.00 7.21
C GLU A 30 -3.27 -15.11 6.47
N ILE A 31 -3.37 -16.11 5.60
CA ILE A 31 -4.66 -16.57 5.09
C ILE A 31 -5.40 -17.31 6.20
N ILE A 32 -6.53 -16.74 6.60
CA ILE A 32 -7.42 -17.30 7.64
C ILE A 32 -8.81 -17.65 7.10
N GLY A 33 -9.05 -17.37 5.81
CA GLY A 33 -10.27 -17.74 5.09
C GLY A 33 -10.13 -19.01 4.25
N SER A 34 -11.17 -19.30 3.47
CA SER A 34 -11.21 -20.42 2.52
C SER A 34 -10.85 -19.92 1.12
N GLU A 35 -10.13 -20.72 0.33
CA GLU A 35 -9.84 -20.44 -1.09
C GLU A 35 -11.11 -20.27 -1.94
N GLN A 36 -12.20 -20.93 -1.56
CA GLN A 36 -13.51 -20.81 -2.22
C GLN A 36 -14.31 -19.60 -1.73
N GLY A 37 -13.75 -18.84 -0.79
CA GLY A 37 -14.43 -17.75 -0.10
C GLY A 37 -15.43 -18.24 0.95
N TRP A 38 -15.52 -17.50 2.04
CA TRP A 38 -16.65 -17.59 2.95
C TRP A 38 -17.89 -17.05 2.24
N HIS A 39 -18.99 -17.78 2.38
CA HIS A 39 -20.24 -17.54 1.62
C HIS A 39 -20.08 -17.55 0.08
N GLY A 40 -18.93 -17.99 -0.44
CA GLY A 40 -18.63 -18.01 -1.88
C GLY A 40 -18.12 -16.69 -2.46
N TRP A 41 -17.83 -15.67 -1.64
CA TRP A 41 -17.41 -14.35 -2.15
C TRP A 41 -16.50 -13.52 -1.22
N LEU A 42 -16.18 -14.01 -0.01
CA LEU A 42 -15.33 -13.30 0.95
C LEU A 42 -14.07 -14.09 1.30
N GLY A 43 -12.89 -13.53 0.99
CA GLY A 43 -11.62 -14.03 1.49
C GLY A 43 -11.13 -13.22 2.70
N TYR A 44 -10.55 -13.88 3.71
CA TYR A 44 -10.03 -13.21 4.92
C TYR A 44 -8.53 -13.40 5.12
N LEU A 45 -7.85 -12.29 5.40
CA LEU A 45 -6.44 -12.22 5.83
C LEU A 45 -6.38 -11.64 7.25
N GLY A 46 -5.50 -12.19 8.09
CA GLY A 46 -5.35 -11.72 9.45
C GLY A 46 -4.58 -12.64 10.40
N SER A 47 -5.00 -12.67 11.66
CA SER A 47 -4.43 -13.51 12.73
C SER A 47 -5.37 -14.66 13.11
N LYS A 48 -4.82 -15.86 13.34
CA LYS A 48 -5.62 -17.04 13.77
C LYS A 48 -5.83 -17.12 15.27
N ASP A 49 -4.87 -16.66 16.07
CA ASP A 49 -4.94 -16.73 17.53
C ASP A 49 -4.45 -15.42 18.19
N PRO A 50 -5.37 -14.59 18.73
CA PRO A 50 -6.83 -14.73 18.63
C PRO A 50 -7.32 -14.53 17.19
N TRP A 51 -8.44 -15.15 16.85
CA TRP A 51 -9.00 -15.01 15.50
C TRP A 51 -9.42 -13.56 15.23
N LYS A 52 -8.82 -12.93 14.22
CA LYS A 52 -9.08 -11.55 13.81
C LYS A 52 -8.80 -11.44 12.31
N HIS A 53 -9.73 -10.85 11.57
CA HIS A 53 -9.51 -10.45 10.17
C HIS A 53 -9.15 -8.97 10.12
N GLU A 54 -8.09 -8.65 9.39
CA GLU A 54 -7.59 -7.29 9.18
C GLU A 54 -7.91 -6.81 7.76
N ILE A 55 -7.92 -7.73 6.79
CA ILE A 55 -8.30 -7.46 5.40
C ILE A 55 -9.34 -8.48 4.95
N ILE A 56 -10.39 -7.98 4.31
CA ILE A 56 -11.39 -8.76 3.60
C ILE A 56 -11.21 -8.55 2.11
N LEU A 57 -11.08 -9.64 1.36
CA LEU A 57 -11.04 -9.68 -0.09
C LEU A 57 -12.46 -9.99 -0.59
N GLN A 58 -13.11 -9.00 -1.21
CA GLN A 58 -14.48 -9.10 -1.70
C GLN A 58 -14.50 -9.45 -3.18
N GLN A 59 -14.93 -10.66 -3.51
CA GLN A 59 -15.08 -11.09 -4.91
C GLN A 59 -16.31 -10.44 -5.54
N VAL A 60 -16.10 -9.40 -6.33
CA VAL A 60 -17.18 -8.52 -6.82
C VAL A 60 -18.22 -9.25 -7.68
N GLY A 61 -17.81 -10.26 -8.46
CA GLY A 61 -18.73 -11.01 -9.33
C GLY A 61 -19.68 -11.97 -8.59
N ALA A 62 -19.40 -12.27 -7.33
CA ALA A 62 -20.22 -13.16 -6.49
C ALA A 62 -20.81 -12.42 -5.26
N SER A 63 -20.50 -11.13 -5.10
CA SER A 63 -20.96 -10.30 -3.99
C SER A 63 -22.47 -10.05 -4.07
N PRO A 64 -23.22 -10.15 -2.95
CA PRO A 64 -24.62 -9.76 -2.89
C PRO A 64 -24.81 -8.23 -2.84
N VAL A 65 -23.73 -7.47 -2.67
CA VAL A 65 -23.72 -6.00 -2.68
C VAL A 65 -23.05 -5.52 -3.96
N GLU A 66 -23.65 -4.54 -4.62
CA GLU A 66 -23.07 -3.89 -5.80
C GLU A 66 -21.72 -3.26 -5.44
N ALA A 67 -20.67 -3.77 -6.06
CA ALA A 67 -19.30 -3.35 -5.84
C ALA A 67 -18.55 -3.37 -7.16
N GLY A 68 -17.92 -2.26 -7.53
CA GLY A 68 -17.07 -2.14 -8.70
C GLY A 68 -15.59 -2.32 -8.35
N LEU A 69 -14.80 -2.73 -9.34
CA LEU A 69 -13.36 -2.51 -9.29
C LEU A 69 -13.05 -1.03 -9.58
N PRO A 70 -11.94 -0.50 -9.05
CA PRO A 70 -11.40 0.74 -9.55
C PRO A 70 -11.03 0.59 -11.04
N GLY A 71 -11.14 1.70 -11.79
CA GLY A 71 -10.87 1.75 -13.21
C GLY A 71 -10.39 3.14 -13.63
N PRO A 72 -10.15 3.36 -14.93
CA PRO A 72 -9.58 4.61 -15.44
C PRO A 72 -10.35 5.88 -15.04
N THR A 73 -11.66 5.75 -14.81
CA THR A 73 -12.57 6.83 -14.43
C THR A 73 -13.06 6.74 -12.99
N GLY A 74 -12.61 5.76 -12.20
CA GLY A 74 -13.02 5.54 -10.82
C GLY A 74 -11.86 5.04 -9.98
N THR A 75 -11.25 5.90 -9.18
CA THR A 75 -10.18 5.51 -8.27
C THR A 75 -10.75 4.76 -7.06
N ASN A 76 -9.94 3.88 -6.48
CA ASN A 76 -10.22 3.43 -5.12
C ASN A 76 -10.02 4.67 -4.21
N ALA A 77 -11.10 5.24 -3.68
CA ALA A 77 -11.06 6.48 -2.89
C ALA A 77 -10.56 6.26 -1.44
N VAL A 78 -9.90 5.13 -1.20
CA VAL A 78 -9.33 4.70 0.07
C VAL A 78 -7.87 4.37 -0.17
N HIS A 79 -7.00 4.85 0.73
CA HIS A 79 -5.58 4.53 0.73
C HIS A 79 -5.28 3.56 1.87
N VAL A 80 -4.69 2.42 1.52
CA VAL A 80 -4.08 1.50 2.49
C VAL A 80 -2.58 1.78 2.46
N ASP A 81 -1.99 2.14 3.60
CA ASP A 81 -0.57 2.46 3.70
C ASP A 81 0.19 1.29 4.33
N ILE A 82 1.27 0.87 3.67
CA ILE A 82 2.14 -0.23 4.10
C ILE A 82 3.54 0.32 4.36
N THR A 83 4.10 0.02 5.53
CA THR A 83 5.50 0.34 5.83
C THR A 83 6.38 -0.83 5.41
N PRO A 84 7.27 -0.65 4.41
CA PRO A 84 8.15 -1.71 3.96
C PRO A 84 9.26 -1.98 4.99
N GLU A 85 9.67 -3.25 5.13
CA GLU A 85 10.74 -3.62 6.08
C GLU A 85 12.14 -3.19 5.61
N ASP A 86 12.36 -3.15 4.29
CA ASP A 86 13.66 -2.96 3.66
C ASP A 86 13.69 -1.75 2.70
N GLY A 87 12.90 -0.72 3.02
CA GLY A 87 12.79 0.51 2.25
C GLY A 87 11.94 0.39 0.98
N VAL A 88 11.61 1.55 0.40
CA VAL A 88 10.61 1.66 -0.68
C VAL A 88 11.07 1.01 -1.99
N ASP A 89 12.32 1.18 -2.40
CA ASP A 89 12.81 0.66 -3.70
C ASP A 89 12.75 -0.88 -3.76
N LYS A 90 13.21 -1.57 -2.72
CA LYS A 90 13.17 -3.05 -2.68
C LYS A 90 11.74 -3.57 -2.63
N ALA A 91 10.87 -2.91 -1.87
CA ALA A 91 9.46 -3.27 -1.81
C ALA A 91 8.77 -3.11 -3.18
N ILE A 92 9.09 -2.05 -3.93
CA ILE A 92 8.60 -1.88 -5.32
C ILE A 92 9.02 -3.07 -6.18
N GLU A 93 10.30 -3.44 -6.17
CA GLU A 93 10.81 -4.57 -6.96
C GLU A 93 10.08 -5.88 -6.63
N GLN A 94 9.93 -6.18 -5.34
CA GLN A 94 9.25 -7.39 -4.86
C GLN A 94 7.77 -7.41 -5.26
N ILE A 95 7.07 -6.28 -5.12
CA ILE A 95 5.65 -6.15 -5.46
C ILE A 95 5.42 -6.32 -6.96
N VAL A 96 6.30 -5.75 -7.80
CA VAL A 96 6.23 -5.93 -9.25
C VAL A 96 6.43 -7.39 -9.64
N GLN A 97 7.33 -8.11 -8.97
CA GLN A 97 7.56 -9.54 -9.23
C GLN A 97 6.34 -10.42 -8.92
N ILE A 98 5.50 -10.04 -7.97
CA ILE A 98 4.26 -10.77 -7.62
C ILE A 98 3.01 -10.25 -8.34
N GLY A 99 3.19 -9.40 -9.36
CA GLY A 99 2.11 -8.97 -10.27
C GLY A 99 1.49 -7.60 -9.95
N GLY A 100 2.04 -6.85 -9.00
CA GLY A 100 1.66 -5.46 -8.77
C GLY A 100 2.29 -4.52 -9.81
N THR A 101 1.85 -3.26 -9.82
CA THR A 101 2.41 -2.23 -10.70
C THR A 101 2.65 -0.92 -9.95
N VAL A 102 3.58 -0.10 -10.44
CA VAL A 102 3.83 1.24 -9.89
C VAL A 102 2.85 2.23 -10.54
N LYS A 103 2.03 2.90 -9.72
CA LYS A 103 1.17 4.00 -10.18
C LYS A 103 1.84 5.36 -10.05
N LYS A 104 2.53 5.58 -8.93
CA LYS A 104 3.33 6.79 -8.67
C LYS A 104 4.74 6.36 -8.23
N PRO A 105 5.80 6.80 -8.93
CA PRO A 105 7.17 6.59 -8.50
C PRO A 105 7.44 7.13 -7.08
N PRO A 106 8.44 6.58 -6.39
CA PRO A 106 8.80 7.02 -5.05
C PRO A 106 9.30 8.46 -5.04
N SER A 107 8.88 9.23 -4.05
CA SER A 107 9.29 10.61 -3.80
C SER A 107 9.22 10.92 -2.31
N LEU A 108 10.04 11.85 -1.84
CA LEU A 108 9.92 12.35 -0.47
C LEU A 108 8.65 13.20 -0.30
N TYR A 109 8.00 13.09 0.87
CA TYR A 109 6.83 13.91 1.22
C TYR A 109 6.96 14.57 2.60
N PRO A 110 6.62 15.87 2.75
CA PRO A 110 6.42 16.81 1.65
C PRO A 110 7.70 16.91 0.80
N ARG A 111 7.54 17.18 -0.50
CA ARG A 111 8.70 17.38 -1.36
C ARG A 111 9.46 18.62 -0.87
N PRO A 112 10.80 18.57 -0.68
CA PRO A 112 11.56 19.75 -0.28
C PRO A 112 11.22 20.97 -1.14
N ARG A 113 11.02 22.13 -0.48
CA ARG A 113 10.65 23.42 -1.12
C ARG A 113 9.26 23.47 -1.76
N SER A 114 8.45 22.42 -1.67
CA SER A 114 7.07 22.43 -2.22
C SER A 114 6.05 23.11 -1.32
N ARG A 115 6.33 23.18 -0.01
CA ARG A 115 5.49 23.82 1.01
C ARG A 115 6.33 24.67 1.97
N GLY A 116 7.08 25.62 1.41
CA GLY A 116 8.03 26.41 2.19
C GLY A 116 9.19 25.55 2.71
N ASP A 117 9.55 25.74 3.98
CA ASP A 117 10.69 25.08 4.64
C ASP A 117 10.30 23.80 5.40
N GLU A 118 9.09 23.27 5.19
CA GLU A 118 8.67 22.01 5.81
C GLU A 118 9.57 20.85 5.34
N PRO A 119 10.25 20.16 6.28
CA PRO A 119 11.15 19.07 5.92
C PRO A 119 10.37 17.82 5.49
N PRO A 120 10.91 17.00 4.57
CA PRO A 120 10.28 15.73 4.23
C PRO A 120 10.28 14.79 5.43
N VAL A 121 9.22 14.01 5.61
CA VAL A 121 9.05 13.09 6.74
C VAL A 121 8.89 11.64 6.31
N ILE A 122 8.55 11.38 5.05
CA ILE A 122 8.38 10.01 4.53
C ILE A 122 8.99 9.88 3.13
N ASP A 123 9.47 8.68 2.80
CA ASP A 123 9.64 8.22 1.43
C ASP A 123 8.37 7.47 1.00
N TRP A 124 7.80 7.85 -0.14
CA TRP A 124 6.43 7.49 -0.50
C TRP A 124 6.25 7.14 -1.97
N ALA A 125 5.70 5.95 -2.23
CA ALA A 125 5.26 5.48 -3.56
C ALA A 125 3.79 5.04 -3.54
N VAL A 126 3.14 5.02 -4.70
CA VAL A 126 1.80 4.44 -4.86
C VAL A 126 1.88 3.24 -5.79
N MET A 127 1.43 2.10 -5.29
CA MET A 127 1.39 0.82 -5.98
C MET A 127 -0.06 0.48 -6.36
N GLN A 128 -0.21 -0.44 -7.29
CA GLN A 128 -1.48 -1.08 -7.62
C GLN A 128 -1.36 -2.59 -7.49
N ASP A 129 -2.39 -3.21 -6.93
CA ASP A 129 -2.57 -4.66 -6.96
C ASP A 129 -2.97 -5.14 -8.38
N PRO A 130 -3.04 -6.46 -8.63
CA PRO A 130 -3.40 -7.01 -9.94
C PRO A 130 -4.79 -6.59 -10.45
N PHE A 131 -5.66 -6.08 -9.57
CA PHE A 131 -7.03 -5.65 -9.89
C PHE A 131 -7.14 -4.13 -10.04
N GLY A 132 -6.04 -3.40 -9.87
CA GLY A 132 -5.97 -1.95 -9.99
C GLY A 132 -6.23 -1.18 -8.69
N ASN A 133 -6.41 -1.87 -7.54
CA ASN A 133 -6.56 -1.22 -6.24
C ASN A 133 -5.26 -0.53 -5.83
N GLU A 134 -5.38 0.70 -5.37
CA GLU A 134 -4.24 1.52 -4.98
C GLU A 134 -3.88 1.31 -3.51
N PHE A 135 -2.59 1.28 -3.22
CA PHE A 135 -2.04 1.30 -1.87
C PHE A 135 -0.70 2.02 -1.87
N CYS A 136 -0.31 2.57 -0.72
CA CYS A 136 0.93 3.31 -0.60
C CYS A 136 2.01 2.46 0.06
N LEU A 137 3.26 2.66 -0.36
CA LEU A 137 4.43 2.34 0.44
C LEU A 137 4.83 3.62 1.17
N VAL A 138 4.93 3.55 2.50
CA VAL A 138 5.25 4.71 3.36
C VAL A 138 6.33 4.30 4.35
N ASP A 139 7.52 4.86 4.16
CA ASP A 139 8.65 4.67 5.07
C ASP A 139 9.03 6.00 5.73
N ALA A 140 9.23 6.00 7.04
CA ALA A 140 9.52 7.21 7.79
C ALA A 140 10.99 7.62 7.63
N LEU A 141 11.22 8.89 7.29
CA LEU A 141 12.57 9.44 7.29
C LEU A 141 13.03 9.69 8.72
N THR A 142 14.28 9.33 8.99
CA THR A 142 15.00 9.88 10.14
C THR A 142 15.27 11.37 9.94
N GLU A 143 15.52 12.07 11.04
CA GLU A 143 15.85 13.50 10.97
C GLU A 143 17.10 13.78 10.12
N ASP A 144 18.09 12.88 10.14
CA ASP A 144 19.33 13.04 9.36
C ASP A 144 19.06 12.94 7.86
N GLN A 145 18.26 11.95 7.44
CA GLN A 145 17.85 11.80 6.04
C GLN A 145 17.05 13.02 5.58
N SER A 146 16.16 13.51 6.43
CA SER A 146 15.35 14.70 6.15
C SER A 146 16.20 15.97 6.00
N ARG A 147 17.17 16.19 6.91
CA ARG A 147 18.13 17.30 6.82
C ARG A 147 19.00 17.19 5.56
N ALA A 148 19.45 15.99 5.21
CA ALA A 148 20.26 15.77 4.01
C ALA A 148 19.48 16.11 2.74
N ALA A 149 18.20 15.74 2.66
CA ALA A 149 17.32 16.11 1.55
C ALA A 149 17.14 17.64 1.43
N MET A 150 16.94 18.33 2.56
CA MET A 150 16.74 19.78 2.58
C MET A 150 17.99 20.57 2.19
N ALA A 151 19.18 20.07 2.55
CA ALA A 151 20.46 20.68 2.22
C ALA A 151 20.91 20.45 0.77
N ALA A 152 20.28 19.50 0.06
CA ALA A 152 20.66 19.15 -1.30
C ALA A 152 20.31 20.26 -2.30
N ASP A 153 21.22 20.51 -3.24
CA ASP A 153 20.92 21.28 -4.46
C ASP A 153 20.31 20.35 -5.52
N ALA A 154 19.11 19.87 -5.22
CA ALA A 154 18.37 18.90 -6.04
C ALA A 154 17.14 19.54 -6.68
N THR A 155 16.74 19.02 -7.85
CA THR A 155 15.59 19.52 -8.62
C THR A 155 14.59 18.42 -8.97
N THR A 156 14.98 17.16 -8.83
CA THR A 156 14.16 15.98 -9.12
C THR A 156 13.91 15.15 -7.85
N ASP A 157 12.84 14.36 -7.87
CA ASP A 157 12.51 13.51 -6.72
C ASP A 157 13.58 12.44 -6.47
N HIS A 158 14.19 11.91 -7.54
CA HIS A 158 15.31 10.99 -7.42
C HIS A 158 16.51 11.64 -6.73
N GLU A 159 16.93 12.84 -7.14
CA GLU A 159 18.06 13.55 -6.50
C GLU A 159 17.79 13.83 -5.02
N PHE A 160 16.57 14.24 -4.65
CA PHE A 160 16.21 14.44 -3.25
C PHE A 160 16.29 13.14 -2.44
N ARG A 161 15.78 12.03 -3.00
CA ARG A 161 15.87 10.71 -2.37
C ARG A 161 17.32 10.22 -2.25
N SER A 162 18.14 10.44 -3.28
CA SER A 162 19.56 10.08 -3.28
C SER A 162 20.33 10.85 -2.22
N ALA A 163 20.05 12.15 -2.07
CA ALA A 163 20.63 12.96 -1.00
C ALA A 163 20.19 12.50 0.39
N ALA A 164 18.94 12.07 0.54
CA ALA A 164 18.44 11.45 1.77
C ALA A 164 19.00 10.04 2.03
N GLY A 165 19.72 9.45 1.08
CA GLY A 165 20.25 8.09 1.21
C GLY A 165 19.17 6.99 1.25
N VAL A 166 18.01 7.23 0.63
CA VAL A 166 16.89 6.27 0.57
C VAL A 166 16.72 5.60 -0.80
N THR A 167 17.61 5.91 -1.75
CA THR A 167 17.67 5.20 -3.04
C THR A 167 18.58 3.99 -2.95
N ARG A 168 18.24 2.91 -3.66
CA ARG A 168 19.08 1.74 -3.85
C ARG A 168 19.72 1.66 -5.24
#